data_AF-F0XEX0-F1
#
_entry.id   AF-F0XEX0-F1
#
_cell.length_a   1.000
_cell.length_b   1.000
_cell.length_c   1.000
_cell.angle_alpha   90.00
_cell.angle_beta   90.00
_cell.angle_gamma   90.00
#
_symmetry.space_group_name_H-M   'P 1'
#
loop_
_entity.id
_entity.type
_entity.pdbx_description
1 polymer ?
#
loop_
_entity_poly.entity_id
_entity_poly.type
_entity_poly.pdbx_seq_one_letter_code
_entity_poly.pdbx_strand_id
1 'polypeptide(L)'
;MAEAETMKFIREHTSIPVPDVHNAYIDEQSNHVRIVMEFIEGDNLDVAWETYTETEKASIISQLREYMGELRQIKGTHISSIDGSWCNDH
;
A
#
# COMPACT_ATOMS: atom_id res chain seq x y z
N MET A 1 -12.76 -2.25 -5.61
CA MET A 1 -12.76 -1.88 -4.17
C MET A 1 -11.69 -2.65 -3.39
N ALA A 2 -11.28 -3.83 -3.84
CA ALA A 2 -10.11 -4.59 -3.36
C ALA A 2 -8.93 -3.76 -2.85
N GLU A 3 -8.48 -2.75 -3.61
CA GLU A 3 -7.33 -1.91 -3.24
C GLU A 3 -7.55 -1.15 -1.91
N ALA A 4 -8.72 -0.51 -1.74
CA ALA A 4 -9.08 0.20 -0.50
C ALA A 4 -9.15 -0.74 0.71
N GLU A 5 -9.74 -1.92 0.54
CA GLU A 5 -9.84 -2.93 1.61
C GLU A 5 -8.47 -3.55 1.93
N THR A 6 -7.61 -3.69 0.92
CA THR A 6 -6.22 -4.15 1.12
C THR A 6 -5.43 -3.13 1.94
N MET A 7 -5.56 -1.83 1.66
CA MET A 7 -4.89 -0.79 2.45
C MET A 7 -5.33 -0.80 3.91
N LYS A 8 -6.64 -0.90 4.18
CA LYS A 8 -7.16 -1.02 5.55
C LYS A 8 -6.61 -2.26 6.25
N PHE A 9 -6.65 -3.41 5.59
CA PHE A 9 -6.13 -4.65 6.14
C PHE A 9 -4.64 -4.57 6.47
N ILE A 10 -3.82 -4.04 5.57
CA ILE A 10 -2.37 -3.86 5.79
C ILE A 10 -2.13 -2.94 6.99
N ARG A 11 -2.86 -1.82 7.10
CA ARG A 11 -2.74 -0.89 8.22
C ARG A 11 -3.09 -1.52 9.57
N GLU A 12 -4.07 -2.41 9.60
CA GLU A 12 -4.49 -3.12 10.83
C GLU A 12 -3.52 -4.23 11.25
N HIS A 13 -2.78 -4.82 10.31
CA HIS A 13 -1.98 -6.03 10.55
C HIS A 13 -0.47 -5.83 10.47
N THR A 14 0.00 -4.64 10.09
CA THR A 14 1.44 -4.32 9.95
C THR A 14 1.75 -2.92 10.45
N SER A 15 3.04 -2.64 10.65
CA SER A 15 3.55 -1.30 10.99
C SER A 15 3.75 -0.40 9.76
N ILE A 16 3.43 -0.91 8.57
CA ILE A 16 3.71 -0.25 7.30
C ILE A 16 2.85 1.02 7.19
N PRO A 17 3.46 2.18 6.91
CA PRO A 17 2.72 3.44 6.80
C PRO A 17 1.98 3.48 5.45
N VAL A 18 0.75 2.95 5.43
CA VAL A 18 -0.20 3.11 4.32
C VAL A 18 -1.27 4.15 4.67
N PRO A 19 -1.77 4.94 3.71
CA PRO A 19 -2.80 5.97 3.97
C PRO A 19 -4.08 5.40 4.60
N ASP A 20 -4.73 6.18 5.47
CA ASP A 20 -6.06 5.83 5.98
C ASP A 20 -7.12 6.07 4.91
N VAL A 21 -7.96 5.08 4.63
CA VAL A 21 -8.97 5.17 3.58
C VAL A 21 -10.27 5.71 4.14
N HIS A 22 -10.61 6.95 3.78
CA HIS A 22 -11.85 7.60 4.21
C HIS A 22 -13.05 7.19 3.36
N ASN A 23 -12.88 6.98 2.05
CA ASN A 23 -13.95 6.56 1.16
C ASN A 23 -13.41 5.87 -0.11
N ALA A 24 -14.19 4.98 -0.70
CA ALA A 24 -13.91 4.41 -2.02
C ALA A 24 -15.23 4.21 -2.78
N TYR A 25 -15.33 4.73 -4.00
CA TYR A 25 -16.56 4.68 -4.80
C TYR A 25 -16.27 4.66 -6.29
N ILE A 26 -17.26 4.28 -7.10
CA ILE A 26 -17.19 4.38 -8.57
C ILE A 26 -17.76 5.73 -8.97
N ASP A 27 -16.97 6.51 -9.70
CA ASP A 27 -17.42 7.79 -10.26
C ASP A 27 -18.31 7.53 -11.47
N GLU A 28 -19.60 7.87 -11.38
CA GLU A 28 -20.59 7.54 -12.42
C GLU A 28 -20.31 8.21 -13.78
N GLN A 29 -19.55 9.31 -13.80
CA GLN A 29 -19.23 10.04 -15.03
C GLN A 29 -18.07 9.40 -15.80
N SER A 30 -17.02 9.01 -15.08
CA SER A 30 -15.81 8.42 -15.67
C SER A 30 -15.79 6.88 -15.62
N ASN A 31 -16.70 6.27 -14.87
CA ASN A 31 -16.73 4.84 -14.55
C ASN A 31 -15.40 4.32 -13.94
N HIS A 32 -14.64 5.21 -13.31
CA HIS A 32 -13.39 4.89 -12.62
C HIS A 32 -13.61 4.74 -11.11
N VAL A 33 -12.85 3.84 -10.49
CA VAL A 33 -12.79 3.73 -9.03
C VAL A 33 -11.99 4.92 -8.49
N ARG A 34 -12.54 5.64 -7.52
CA ARG A 34 -11.87 6.71 -6.79
C ARG A 34 -11.72 6.29 -5.33
N ILE A 35 -10.52 6.47 -4.80
CA ILE A 35 -10.20 6.24 -3.39
C ILE A 35 -9.84 7.59 -2.79
N VAL A 36 -10.57 7.98 -1.76
CA VAL A 36 -10.31 9.17 -0.94
C VAL A 36 -9.62 8.70 0.33
N MET A 37 -8.41 9.17 0.56
CA MET A 37 -7.53 8.70 1.62
C MET A 37 -6.71 9.84 2.21
N GLU A 38 -6.11 9.57 3.38
CA GLU A 38 -5.16 10.43 4.07
C GLU A 38 -4.04 10.87 3.13
N PHE A 39 -3.63 12.13 3.23
CA PHE A 39 -2.45 12.63 2.54
C PHE A 39 -1.22 12.42 3.43
N ILE A 40 -0.26 11.62 2.97
CA ILE A 40 1.03 11.43 3.64
C ILE A 40 2.01 12.43 3.02
N GLU A 41 2.48 13.37 3.81
CA GLU A 41 3.51 14.33 3.38
C GLU A 41 4.87 13.63 3.26
N GLY A 42 5.56 13.86 2.14
CA GLY A 42 6.87 13.32 1.87
C GLY A 42 7.27 13.48 0.41
N ASP A 43 8.55 13.19 0.14
CA ASP A 43 9.08 13.13 -1.22
C ASP A 43 9.06 11.69 -1.73
N ASN A 44 8.77 11.53 -3.01
CA ASN A 44 8.90 10.22 -3.63
C ASN A 44 10.36 9.74 -3.56
N LEU A 45 10.53 8.46 -3.24
CA LEU A 45 11.86 7.89 -3.01
C LEU A 45 12.75 8.01 -4.25
N ASP A 46 12.21 7.88 -5.47
CA ASP A 46 12.95 8.03 -6.72
C ASP A 46 13.54 9.44 -6.90
N VAL A 47 12.82 10.47 -6.48
CA VAL A 47 13.29 11.86 -6.50
C VAL A 47 14.34 12.11 -5.42
N ALA A 48 14.11 11.60 -4.20
CA ALA A 48 14.97 11.87 -3.06
C ALA A 48 16.25 10.99 -3.02
N TRP A 49 16.24 9.81 -3.66
CA TRP A 49 17.29 8.78 -3.53
C TRP A 49 18.70 9.30 -3.80
N GLU A 50 18.88 10.07 -4.87
CA GLU A 50 20.19 10.60 -5.28
C GLU A 50 20.73 11.65 -4.30
N THR A 51 19.87 12.27 -3.49
CA THR A 51 20.26 13.28 -2.49
C THR A 51 20.70 12.67 -1.16
N TYR A 52 20.39 11.39 -0.93
CA TYR A 52 20.73 10.68 0.30
C TYR A 52 22.17 10.18 0.33
N THR A 53 22.75 10.24 1.53
CA THR A 53 24.03 9.61 1.84
C THR A 53 23.91 8.08 1.82
N GLU A 54 25.04 7.38 1.67
CA GLU A 54 25.07 5.91 1.72
C GLU A 54 24.50 5.34 3.03
N THR A 55 24.70 6.04 4.15
CA THR A 55 24.14 5.67 5.45
C THR A 55 22.62 5.79 5.49
N GLU A 56 22.05 6.84 4.90
CA GLU A 56 20.60 7.03 4.81
C GLU A 56 19.97 5.99 3.88
N LYS A 57 20.58 5.74 2.72
CA LYS A 57 20.17 4.68 1.79
C LYS A 57 20.15 3.31 2.46
N ALA A 58 21.21 2.98 3.22
CA ALA A 58 21.27 1.72 3.97
C ALA A 58 20.15 1.61 5.02
N SER A 59 19.85 2.72 5.72
CA SER A 59 18.73 2.78 6.68
C SER A 59 17.38 2.54 6.01
N ILE A 60 17.11 3.20 4.89
CA ILE A 60 15.87 3.02 4.11
C ILE A 60 15.73 1.59 3.61
N ILE A 61 16.82 0.99 3.10
CA ILE A 61 16.81 -0.41 2.66
C ILE A 61 16.51 -1.35 3.83
N SER A 62 17.04 -1.09 5.02
CA SER A 62 16.73 -1.87 6.22
C SER A 62 15.25 -1.78 6.56
N GLN A 63 14.70 -0.56 6.58
CA GLN A 63 13.28 -0.33 6.87
C GLN A 63 12.37 -1.05 5.85
N LEU A 64 12.67 -0.92 4.54
CA LEU A 64 11.90 -1.60 3.50
C LEU A 64 11.98 -3.13 3.62
N ARG A 65 13.14 -3.66 4.03
CA ARG A 65 13.28 -5.11 4.29
C ARG A 65 12.41 -5.56 5.45
N GLU A 66 12.32 -4.78 6.52
CA GLU A 66 11.45 -5.07 7.67
C GLU A 66 9.98 -5.09 7.25
N TYR A 67 9.52 -4.05 6.55
CA TYR A 67 8.15 -3.97 6.02
C TYR A 67 7.81 -5.13 5.08
N MET A 68 8.72 -5.48 4.17
CA MET A 68 8.55 -6.66 3.30
C MET A 68 8.51 -7.96 4.10
N GLY A 69 9.23 -8.02 5.23
CA GLY A 69 9.15 -9.11 6.20
C GLY A 69 7.74 -9.24 6.77
N GLU A 70 7.17 -8.13 7.26
CA GLU A 70 5.81 -8.08 7.81
C GLU A 70 4.76 -8.50 6.79
N LEU A 71 4.80 -7.95 5.56
CA LEU A 71 3.87 -8.34 4.50
C LEU A 71 3.91 -9.84 4.22
N ARG A 72 5.10 -10.46 4.24
CA ARG A 72 5.25 -11.91 3.99
C ARG A 72 4.76 -12.77 5.14
N GLN A 73 4.63 -12.22 6.36
CA GLN A 73 4.04 -12.93 7.49
C GLN A 73 2.51 -12.99 7.40
N ILE A 74 1.87 -12.10 6.65
CA ILE A 74 0.45 -12.20 6.36
C ILE A 74 0.21 -13.50 5.57
N LYS A 75 -0.54 -14.43 6.16
CA LYS A 75 -0.94 -15.69 5.54
C LYS A 75 -2.44 -15.70 5.31
N GLY A 76 -2.85 -15.95 4.08
CA GLY A 76 -4.24 -16.27 3.74
C GLY A 76 -4.50 -17.77 3.82
N THR A 77 -5.75 -18.15 4.11
CA THR A 77 -6.21 -19.54 4.01
C THR A 77 -6.46 -19.98 2.56
N HIS A 78 -6.60 -19.00 1.66
CA HIS A 78 -6.87 -19.18 0.24
C HIS A 78 -6.10 -18.11 -0.56
N ILE A 79 -5.80 -18.40 -1.82
CA ILE A 79 -5.21 -17.45 -2.76
C ILE A 79 -6.37 -16.72 -3.46
N SER A 80 -6.74 -15.55 -2.96
CA SER A 80 -7.81 -14.71 -3.53
C SER A 80 -7.60 -13.24 -3.15
N SER A 81 -8.35 -12.34 -3.79
CA SER A 81 -8.45 -10.96 -3.32
C SER A 81 -9.06 -10.91 -1.91
N ILE A 82 -8.71 -9.86 -1.15
CA ILE A 82 -9.19 -9.66 0.23
C ILE A 82 -10.69 -9.40 0.30
N ASP A 83 -11.24 -8.80 -0.76
CA ASP A 83 -12.68 -8.57 -0.93
C ASP A 83 -13.39 -9.75 -1.62
N GLY A 84 -12.69 -10.86 -1.86
CA GLY A 84 -13.23 -12.05 -2.55
C GLY A 84 -13.51 -11.84 -4.04
N SER A 85 -13.08 -10.71 -4.62
CA SER A 85 -13.21 -10.49 -6.06
C SER A 85 -12.30 -11.41 -6.87
N TRP A 86 -12.72 -11.66 -8.12
CA TRP A 86 -12.01 -12.51 -9.06
C TRP A 86 -10.70 -11.84 -9.46
N CYS A 87 -9.63 -12.62 -9.60
CA CYS A 87 -8.41 -12.14 -10.24
C CYS A 87 -8.76 -11.74 -11.68
N ASN A 88 -8.67 -10.44 -11.99
CA ASN A 88 -8.94 -9.93 -13.33
C ASN A 88 -7.64 -10.02 -14.13
N ASP A 89 -7.48 -11.07 -14.93
CA ASP A 89 -6.37 -11.29 -15.86
C ASP A 89 -6.66 -10.65 -17.22
N HIS A 90 -6.91 -9.34 -17.23
CA HIS A 90 -7.08 -8.59 -18.48
C HIS A 90 -5.75 -8.03 -19.00
#